data_AF-A0A418VE76-F1
#
_entry.id   AF-A0A418VE76-F1
#
_cell.length_a   1.000
_cell.length_b   1.000
_cell.length_c   1.000
_cell.angle_alpha   90.00
_cell.angle_beta   90.00
_cell.angle_gamma   90.00
#
_symmetry.space_group_name_H-M   'P 1'
#
loop_
_entity.id
_entity.type
_entity.pdbx_description
1 polymer ?
#
loop_
_entity_poly.entity_id
_entity_poly.type
_entity_poly.pdbx_seq_one_letter_code
_entity_poly.pdbx_strand_id
1 'polypeptide(L)'
;MQDVLAGAGAAIAAWVAVYFIGKPVVALQQQRIAALQTAERYYAVDMAATEAERDAAVQALFDVGIALRAYHRGWSTAVRMWCWARGYDLDLATQCLFGLAEGPRGKMTIPLDARRNTLAALYVALGADKHLSRETVAAIRTMITQTQAAAHTPPPASQSSTPGNANA
;
A
#
# COMPACT_ATOMS: atom_id res chain seq x y z
N MET A 1 -0.73 44.16 27.10
CA MET A 1 -0.32 44.04 25.68
C MET A 1 0.36 42.70 25.37
N GLN A 2 1.15 42.14 26.28
CA GLN A 2 1.79 40.81 26.10
C GLN A 2 0.79 39.64 26.05
N ASP A 3 -0.29 39.65 26.84
CA ASP A 3 -1.30 38.57 26.83
C ASP A 3 -2.11 38.47 25.53
N VAL A 4 -2.33 39.60 24.86
CA VAL A 4 -3.04 39.66 23.57
C VAL A 4 -2.16 39.13 22.44
N LEU A 5 -0.85 39.40 22.49
CA LEU A 5 0.14 38.85 21.55
C LEU A 5 0.35 37.34 21.76
N ALA A 6 0.37 36.88 23.02
CA ALA A 6 0.42 35.46 23.35
C ALA A 6 -0.85 34.71 22.91
N GLY A 7 -2.04 35.30 23.09
CA GLY A 7 -3.30 34.75 22.62
C GLY A 7 -3.41 34.69 21.09
N ALA A 8 -2.97 35.74 20.39
CA ALA A 8 -2.92 35.76 18.92
C ALA A 8 -1.91 34.75 18.36
N GLY A 9 -0.73 34.63 18.99
CA GLY A 9 0.28 33.63 18.63
C GLY A 9 -0.21 32.19 18.83
N ALA A 10 -0.90 31.92 19.94
CA ALA A 10 -1.52 30.62 20.20
C ALA A 10 -2.63 30.28 19.18
N ALA A 11 -3.46 31.26 18.81
CA ALA A 11 -4.51 31.07 17.80
C ALA A 11 -3.94 30.79 16.40
N ILE A 12 -2.87 31.49 16.01
CA ILE A 12 -2.18 31.24 14.73
C ILE A 12 -1.50 29.86 14.74
N ALA A 13 -0.83 29.50 15.83
CA ALA A 13 -0.22 28.17 15.97
C ALA A 13 -1.26 27.05 15.94
N ALA A 14 -2.40 27.22 16.61
CA ALA A 14 -3.52 26.28 16.55
C ALA A 14 -4.12 26.18 15.14
N TRP A 15 -4.28 27.30 14.44
CA TRP A 15 -4.77 27.31 13.05
C TRP A 15 -3.81 26.58 12.11
N VAL A 16 -2.50 26.82 12.23
CA VAL A 16 -1.47 26.12 11.46
C VAL A 16 -1.45 24.63 11.78
N ALA A 17 -1.53 24.24 13.06
CA ALA A 17 -1.59 22.85 13.46
C ALA A 17 -2.83 22.14 12.86
N VAL A 18 -4.01 22.77 12.89
CA VAL A 18 -5.23 22.18 12.33
C VAL A 18 -5.14 22.05 10.79
N TYR A 19 -4.69 23.09 10.09
CA TYR A 19 -4.71 23.10 8.63
C TYR A 19 -3.55 22.34 7.98
N PHE A 20 -2.34 22.44 8.52
CA PHE A 20 -1.15 21.83 7.93
C PHE A 20 -0.84 20.44 8.49
N ILE A 21 -1.34 20.09 9.67
CA ILE A 21 -1.14 18.77 10.29
C ILE A 21 -2.46 18.01 10.36
N GLY A 22 -3.51 18.61 10.93
CA GLY A 22 -4.80 17.95 11.16
C GLY A 22 -5.48 17.48 9.88
N LYS A 23 -5.79 18.41 8.95
CA LYS A 23 -6.49 18.10 7.69
C LYS A 23 -5.80 17.01 6.85
N PRO A 24 -4.48 17.07 6.55
CA PRO A 24 -3.85 16.04 5.72
C PRO A 24 -3.78 14.69 6.42
N VAL A 25 -3.64 14.65 7.75
CA VAL A 25 -3.68 13.39 8.51
C VAL A 25 -5.07 12.76 8.48
N VAL A 26 -6.12 13.56 8.66
CA VAL A 26 -7.51 13.06 8.57
C VAL A 26 -7.81 12.55 7.16
N ALA A 27 -7.39 13.28 6.12
CA ALA A 27 -7.55 12.84 4.75
C ALA A 27 -6.82 11.50 4.48
N LEU A 28 -5.59 11.34 4.97
CA LEU A 28 -4.86 10.07 4.92
C LEU A 28 -5.62 8.94 5.64
N GLN A 29 -6.19 9.22 6.82
CA GLN A 29 -6.96 8.21 7.56
C GLN A 29 -8.21 7.76 6.80
N GLN A 30 -8.91 8.68 6.13
CA GLN A 30 -10.04 8.33 5.27
C GLN A 30 -9.60 7.42 4.12
N GLN A 31 -8.49 7.76 3.45
CA GLN A 31 -7.95 6.92 2.37
C GLN A 31 -7.50 5.54 2.87
N ARG A 32 -6.90 5.48 4.07
CA ARG A 32 -6.55 4.22 4.72
C ARG A 32 -7.78 3.34 4.95
N ILE A 33 -8.87 3.89 5.47
CA ILE A 33 -10.11 3.13 5.73
C ILE A 33 -10.72 2.68 4.40
N ALA A 34 -10.80 3.56 3.41
CA ALA A 34 -11.33 3.24 2.08
C ALA A 34 -10.53 2.12 1.41
N ALA A 35 -9.20 2.16 1.48
CA ALA A 35 -8.35 1.11 0.95
C ALA A 35 -8.61 -0.26 1.60
N LEU A 36 -8.73 -0.30 2.94
CA LEU A 36 -9.02 -1.55 3.66
C LEU A 36 -10.40 -2.10 3.31
N GLN A 37 -11.43 -1.26 3.31
CA GLN A 37 -12.80 -1.67 2.98
C GLN A 37 -12.91 -2.16 1.52
N THR A 38 -12.29 -1.45 0.58
CA THR A 38 -12.27 -1.86 -0.83
C THR A 38 -11.53 -3.19 -1.01
N ALA A 39 -10.40 -3.36 -0.34
CA ALA A 39 -9.66 -4.62 -0.39
C ALA A 39 -10.46 -5.78 0.23
N GLU A 40 -11.06 -5.59 1.40
CA GLU A 40 -11.95 -6.58 2.04
C GLU A 40 -13.12 -6.98 1.15
N ARG A 41 -13.68 -6.02 0.41
CA ARG A 41 -14.80 -6.28 -0.50
C ARG A 41 -14.38 -7.10 -1.72
N TYR A 42 -13.20 -6.83 -2.27
CA TYR A 42 -12.83 -7.34 -3.60
C TYR A 42 -11.68 -8.37 -3.60
N TYR A 43 -11.06 -8.70 -2.46
CA TYR A 43 -9.92 -9.64 -2.43
C TYR A 43 -10.25 -11.04 -2.98
N ALA A 44 -11.51 -11.45 -2.92
CA ALA A 44 -11.95 -12.75 -3.38
C ALA A 44 -12.28 -12.78 -4.88
N VAL A 45 -12.49 -11.62 -5.51
CA VAL A 45 -12.88 -11.51 -6.92
C VAL A 45 -11.75 -11.99 -7.82
N ASP A 46 -12.10 -12.80 -8.81
CA ASP A 46 -11.17 -13.35 -9.77
C ASP A 46 -11.78 -13.49 -11.16
N MET A 47 -11.07 -14.17 -12.05
CA MET A 47 -11.45 -14.35 -13.44
C MET A 47 -12.78 -15.11 -13.64
N ALA A 48 -13.25 -15.86 -12.65
CA ALA A 48 -14.53 -16.58 -12.70
C ALA A 48 -15.74 -15.67 -12.41
N ALA A 49 -15.52 -14.47 -11.85
CA ALA A 49 -16.57 -13.50 -11.64
C ALA A 49 -17.08 -12.89 -12.96
N THR A 50 -18.24 -12.24 -12.90
CA THR A 50 -18.82 -11.55 -14.05
C THR A 50 -17.92 -10.41 -14.53
N GLU A 51 -17.95 -10.10 -15.83
CA GLU A 51 -17.12 -9.02 -16.39
C GLU A 51 -17.34 -7.68 -15.67
N ALA A 52 -18.61 -7.30 -15.43
CA ALA A 52 -18.95 -6.09 -14.70
C ALA A 52 -18.40 -6.06 -13.26
N GLU A 53 -18.39 -7.21 -12.57
CA GLU A 53 -17.84 -7.31 -11.22
C GLU A 53 -16.30 -7.22 -11.22
N ARG A 54 -15.64 -7.85 -12.20
CA ARG A 54 -14.19 -7.74 -12.37
C ARG A 54 -13.78 -6.30 -12.66
N ASP A 55 -14.46 -5.63 -13.58
CA ASP A 55 -14.15 -4.24 -13.94
C ASP A 55 -14.37 -3.30 -12.75
N ALA A 56 -15.47 -3.49 -12.00
CA ALA A 56 -15.72 -2.72 -10.78
C ALA A 56 -14.64 -2.97 -9.71
N ALA A 57 -14.21 -4.21 -9.52
CA ALA A 57 -13.16 -4.57 -8.58
C ALA A 57 -11.81 -3.95 -8.97
N VAL A 58 -11.42 -4.07 -10.25
CA VAL A 58 -10.19 -3.49 -10.79
C VAL A 58 -10.19 -1.99 -10.60
N GLN A 59 -11.24 -1.31 -11.04
CA GLN A 59 -11.36 0.13 -10.96
C GLN A 59 -11.27 0.61 -9.50
N ALA A 60 -12.06 0.01 -8.60
CA ALA A 60 -12.08 0.41 -7.21
C ALA A 60 -10.72 0.20 -6.52
N LEU A 61 -10.05 -0.94 -6.76
CA LEU A 61 -8.73 -1.24 -6.19
C LEU A 61 -7.64 -0.30 -6.74
N PHE A 62 -7.67 0.01 -8.04
CA PHE A 62 -6.74 0.96 -8.65
C PHE A 62 -6.95 2.38 -8.13
N ASP A 63 -8.20 2.84 -8.01
CA ASP A 63 -8.51 4.20 -7.56
C ASP A 63 -8.00 4.44 -6.13
N VAL A 64 -8.26 3.52 -5.21
CA VAL A 64 -7.75 3.63 -3.83
C VAL A 64 -6.22 3.46 -3.77
N GLY A 65 -5.64 2.62 -4.65
CA GLY A 65 -4.19 2.46 -4.76
C GLY A 65 -3.49 3.71 -5.25
N ILE A 66 -4.04 4.37 -6.28
CA ILE A 66 -3.57 5.65 -6.82
C ILE A 66 -3.70 6.75 -5.77
N ALA A 67 -4.84 6.81 -5.07
CA ALA A 67 -5.05 7.78 -3.99
C ALA A 67 -3.96 7.65 -2.92
N LEU A 68 -3.71 6.44 -2.41
CA LEU A 68 -2.62 6.20 -1.44
C LEU A 68 -1.23 6.54 -2.00
N ARG A 69 -0.97 6.22 -3.27
CA ARG A 69 0.30 6.54 -3.94
C ARG A 69 0.51 8.05 -4.08
N ALA A 70 -0.56 8.81 -4.30
CA ALA A 70 -0.51 10.26 -4.36
C ALA A 70 -0.09 10.85 -3.01
N TYR A 71 -0.56 10.28 -1.90
CA TYR A 71 -0.02 10.62 -0.59
C TYR A 71 1.47 10.25 -0.54
N HIS A 72 1.88 9.01 -0.82
CA HIS A 72 3.30 8.63 -0.77
C HIS A 72 4.23 9.60 -1.55
N ARG A 73 3.82 10.06 -2.74
CA ARG A 73 4.64 10.93 -3.62
C ARG A 73 4.52 12.43 -3.35
N GLY A 74 3.40 12.93 -2.81
CA GLY A 74 3.08 14.37 -2.79
C GLY A 74 3.47 15.15 -1.53
N TRP A 75 4.39 14.65 -0.70
CA TRP A 75 4.30 14.91 0.75
C TRP A 75 4.65 16.29 1.33
N SER A 76 3.78 16.73 2.26
CA SER A 76 4.09 17.62 3.39
C SER A 76 4.71 16.82 4.55
N THR A 77 5.62 17.44 5.32
CA THR A 77 6.37 16.80 6.43
C THR A 77 5.48 16.19 7.51
N ALA A 78 4.27 16.72 7.71
CA ALA A 78 3.32 16.20 8.70
C ALA A 78 2.86 14.77 8.42
N VAL A 79 2.58 14.45 7.15
CA VAL A 79 2.12 13.11 6.76
C VAL A 79 3.26 12.09 6.87
N ARG A 80 4.50 12.50 6.56
CA ARG A 80 5.72 11.70 6.80
C ARG A 80 5.84 11.28 8.25
N MET A 81 5.81 12.27 9.14
CA MET A 81 5.95 12.04 10.57
C MET A 81 4.82 11.16 11.10
N TRP A 82 3.60 11.37 10.63
CA TRP A 82 2.46 10.54 11.01
C TRP A 82 2.60 9.09 10.56
N CYS A 83 2.94 8.86 9.29
CA CYS A 83 3.16 7.51 8.76
C CYS A 83 4.30 6.81 9.50
N TRP A 84 5.42 7.49 9.74
CA TRP A 84 6.52 6.96 10.52
C TRP A 84 6.09 6.58 11.94
N ALA A 85 5.41 7.49 12.66
CA ALA A 85 4.95 7.25 14.02
C ALA A 85 3.93 6.10 14.13
N ARG A 86 3.17 5.84 13.06
CA ARG A 86 2.17 4.77 13.00
C ARG A 86 2.68 3.50 12.31
N GLY A 87 3.91 3.50 11.80
CA GLY A 87 4.49 2.40 11.05
C GLY A 87 3.75 2.11 9.73
N TYR A 88 3.18 3.12 9.08
CA TYR A 88 2.49 2.96 7.80
C TYR A 88 3.50 2.89 6.66
N ASP A 89 3.44 1.82 5.89
CA ASP A 89 4.14 1.65 4.62
C ASP A 89 3.15 1.83 3.47
N LEU A 90 3.04 3.09 3.00
CA LEU A 90 2.10 3.43 1.94
C LEU A 90 2.49 2.85 0.58
N ASP A 91 3.79 2.65 0.33
CA ASP A 91 4.24 2.08 -0.94
C ASP A 91 3.90 0.60 -1.02
N LEU A 92 4.18 -0.16 0.05
CA LEU A 92 3.76 -1.56 0.15
C LEU A 92 2.24 -1.70 0.10
N ALA A 93 1.50 -0.81 0.77
CA ALA A 93 0.04 -0.82 0.73
C ALA A 93 -0.49 -0.62 -0.71
N THR A 94 0.06 0.33 -1.46
CA THR A 94 -0.27 0.54 -2.87
C THR A 94 0.06 -0.70 -3.71
N GLN A 95 1.24 -1.30 -3.52
CA GLN A 95 1.62 -2.52 -4.22
C GLN A 95 0.65 -3.69 -3.93
N CYS A 96 0.22 -3.85 -2.68
CA CYS A 96 -0.77 -4.87 -2.32
C CYS A 96 -2.11 -4.65 -3.03
N LEU A 97 -2.59 -3.40 -3.11
CA LEU A 97 -3.84 -3.08 -3.79
C LEU A 97 -3.77 -3.36 -5.30
N PHE A 98 -2.65 -3.04 -5.94
CA PHE A 98 -2.44 -3.37 -7.35
C PHE A 98 -2.31 -4.88 -7.56
N GLY A 99 -1.63 -5.60 -6.67
CA GLY A 99 -1.56 -7.06 -6.69
C GLY A 99 -2.93 -7.73 -6.52
N LEU A 100 -3.82 -7.19 -5.67
CA LEU A 100 -5.20 -7.66 -5.58
C LEU A 100 -5.97 -7.40 -6.88
N ALA A 101 -5.72 -6.28 -7.56
CA ALA A 101 -6.34 -5.95 -8.84
C ALA A 101 -5.87 -6.85 -10.00
N GLU A 102 -4.75 -7.57 -9.85
CA GLU A 102 -4.32 -8.56 -10.83
C GLU A 102 -5.21 -9.81 -10.85
N GLY A 103 -5.84 -10.19 -9.73
CA GLY A 103 -6.78 -11.30 -9.68
C GLY A 103 -7.91 -11.21 -10.73
N PRO A 104 -8.65 -10.10 -10.79
CA PRO A 104 -9.68 -9.88 -11.81
C PRO A 104 -9.16 -9.48 -13.20
N ARG A 105 -7.90 -9.02 -13.35
CA ARG A 105 -7.28 -8.68 -14.66
C ARG A 105 -6.52 -9.83 -15.33
N GLY A 106 -6.06 -10.79 -14.54
CA GLY A 106 -4.97 -11.68 -14.90
C GLY A 106 -5.37 -12.75 -15.91
N LYS A 107 -4.41 -13.19 -16.73
CA LYS A 107 -4.58 -14.39 -17.58
C LYS A 107 -4.43 -15.70 -16.79
N MET A 108 -4.08 -15.63 -15.51
CA MET A 108 -3.84 -16.76 -14.63
C MET A 108 -4.65 -16.59 -13.34
N THR A 109 -5.24 -17.69 -12.89
CA THR A 109 -5.95 -17.74 -11.61
C THR A 109 -4.96 -17.63 -10.46
N ILE A 110 -5.01 -16.53 -9.73
CA ILE A 110 -4.29 -16.38 -8.46
C ILE A 110 -5.04 -17.21 -7.40
N PRO A 111 -4.39 -18.10 -6.64
CA PRO A 111 -5.09 -18.86 -5.60
C PRO A 111 -5.63 -17.93 -4.50
N LEU A 112 -6.78 -18.27 -3.93
CA LEU A 112 -7.44 -17.46 -2.90
C LEU A 112 -6.52 -17.18 -1.69
N ASP A 113 -5.69 -18.15 -1.31
CA ASP A 113 -4.76 -18.01 -0.20
C ASP A 113 -3.67 -16.96 -0.48
N ALA A 114 -3.20 -16.85 -1.73
CA ALA A 114 -2.28 -15.77 -2.10
C ALA A 114 -2.96 -14.41 -1.99
N ARG A 115 -4.22 -14.27 -2.44
CA ARG A 115 -4.99 -13.02 -2.30
C ARG A 115 -5.25 -12.67 -0.82
N ARG A 116 -5.54 -13.67 0.02
CA ARG A 116 -5.66 -13.48 1.48
C ARG A 116 -4.34 -13.03 2.11
N ASN A 117 -3.21 -13.60 1.69
CA ASN A 117 -1.89 -13.15 2.15
C ASN A 117 -1.61 -11.71 1.71
N THR A 118 -2.00 -11.32 0.49
CA THR A 118 -1.89 -9.92 0.03
C THR A 118 -2.77 -8.98 0.84
N LEU A 119 -4.00 -9.39 1.19
CA LEU A 119 -4.87 -8.62 2.09
C LEU A 119 -4.26 -8.50 3.51
N ALA A 120 -3.69 -9.58 4.05
CA ALA A 120 -2.99 -9.56 5.33
C ALA A 120 -1.76 -8.63 5.29
N ALA A 121 -0.99 -8.65 4.20
CA ALA A 121 0.12 -7.73 3.97
C ALA A 121 -0.35 -6.27 3.92
N LEU A 122 -1.49 -5.98 3.28
CA LEU A 122 -2.10 -4.65 3.28
C LEU A 122 -2.46 -4.20 4.71
N TYR A 123 -3.06 -5.07 5.54
CA TYR A 123 -3.35 -4.72 6.92
C TYR A 123 -2.09 -4.42 7.72
N VAL A 124 -1.03 -5.22 7.56
CA VAL A 124 0.27 -4.97 8.21
C VAL A 124 0.86 -3.63 7.73
N ALA A 125 0.87 -3.37 6.42
CA ALA A 125 1.39 -2.15 5.83
C ALA A 125 0.65 -0.90 6.31
N LEU A 126 -0.67 -0.99 6.56
CA LEU A 126 -1.48 0.11 7.06
C LEU A 126 -1.64 0.10 8.59
N GLY A 127 -0.85 -0.70 9.34
CA GLY A 127 -0.91 -0.77 10.80
C GLY A 127 -2.30 -1.13 11.34
N ALA A 128 -3.03 -1.99 10.62
CA ALA A 128 -4.36 -2.49 10.92
C ALA A 128 -4.35 -3.96 11.41
N ASP A 129 -3.19 -4.47 11.79
CA ASP A 129 -2.89 -5.87 12.08
C ASP A 129 -3.47 -6.42 13.40
N LYS A 130 -4.13 -5.59 14.21
CA LYS A 130 -4.67 -5.97 15.53
C LYS A 130 -5.68 -7.12 15.51
N HIS A 131 -6.37 -7.34 14.40
CA HIS A 131 -7.35 -8.42 14.25
C HIS A 131 -6.71 -9.72 13.71
N LEU A 132 -5.44 -9.69 13.31
CA LEU A 132 -4.68 -10.85 12.85
C LEU A 132 -4.02 -11.53 14.04
N SER A 133 -3.83 -12.86 13.93
CA SER A 133 -3.03 -13.59 14.91
C SER A 133 -1.57 -13.12 14.88
N ARG A 134 -0.87 -13.21 16.01
CA ARG A 134 0.56 -12.83 16.06
C ARG A 134 1.41 -13.66 15.11
N GLU A 135 1.09 -14.93 14.95
CA GLU A 135 1.77 -15.85 14.03
C GLU A 135 1.58 -15.42 12.57
N THR A 136 0.35 -15.06 12.19
CA THR A 136 0.04 -14.52 10.87
C THR A 136 0.83 -13.24 10.59
N VAL A 137 0.87 -12.31 11.54
CA VAL A 137 1.62 -11.06 11.38
C VAL A 137 3.12 -11.33 11.20
N ALA A 138 3.69 -12.24 11.99
CA ALA A 138 5.11 -12.61 11.87
C ALA A 138 5.42 -13.26 10.51
N ALA A 139 4.57 -14.20 10.06
CA ALA A 139 4.71 -14.85 8.76
C ALA A 139 4.64 -13.83 7.61
N ILE A 140 3.66 -12.93 7.64
CA ILE A 140 3.50 -11.89 6.61
C ILE A 140 4.67 -10.92 6.58
N ARG A 141 5.16 -10.45 7.74
CA ARG A 141 6.36 -9.61 7.81
C ARG A 141 7.60 -10.31 7.24
N THR A 142 7.72 -11.62 7.48
CA THR A 142 8.80 -12.44 6.92
C THR A 142 8.68 -12.52 5.40
N MET A 143 7.49 -12.80 4.87
CA MET A 143 7.22 -12.82 3.43
C MET A 143 7.52 -11.48 2.75
N ILE A 144 7.11 -10.36 3.36
CA ILE A 144 7.40 -9.01 2.86
C ILE A 144 8.92 -8.81 2.75
N THR A 145 9.65 -9.15 3.81
CA THR A 145 11.12 -8.99 3.87
C THR A 145 11.81 -9.84 2.79
N GLN A 146 11.39 -11.09 2.62
CA GLN A 146 11.92 -11.99 1.59
C GLN A 146 11.62 -11.48 0.17
N THR A 147 10.41 -10.96 -0.06
CA THR A 147 9.99 -10.44 -1.37
C THR A 147 10.78 -9.18 -1.73
N GLN A 148 10.98 -8.28 -0.76
CA GLN A 148 11.83 -7.10 -0.94
C GLN A 148 13.28 -7.48 -1.22
N ALA A 149 13.85 -8.45 -0.50
CA ALA A 149 15.21 -8.94 -0.75
C ALA A 149 15.37 -9.56 -2.15
N ALA A 150 14.38 -10.35 -2.60
CA ALA A 150 14.37 -10.94 -3.93
C ALA A 150 14.35 -9.87 -5.04
N ALA A 151 13.59 -8.79 -4.86
CA ALA A 151 13.53 -7.68 -5.83
C ALA A 151 14.85 -6.91 -5.98
N HIS A 152 15.76 -7.00 -5.00
CA HIS A 152 17.05 -6.31 -5.00
C HIS A 152 18.21 -7.21 -5.41
N THR A 153 17.96 -8.49 -5.69
CA THR A 153 18.98 -9.42 -6.17
C THR A 153 19.04 -9.34 -7.70
N PRO A 154 20.14 -8.86 -8.31
CA PRO A 154 20.26 -8.83 -9.76
C PRO A 154 20.20 -10.26 -10.32
N PRO A 155 19.55 -10.48 -11.49
CA PRO A 155 19.55 -11.79 -12.11
C PRO A 155 20.99 -12.26 -12.33
N PRO A 156 21.30 -13.56 -12.15
CA PRO A 156 22.63 -14.06 -12.44
C PRO A 156 22.98 -13.73 -13.89
N ALA A 157 24.15 -13.11 -14.09
CA ALA A 157 24.66 -12.79 -15.42
C ALA A 157 24.61 -14.05 -16.28
N SER A 158 23.70 -14.06 -17.25
CA SER A 158 23.52 -15.18 -18.16
C SER A 158 24.83 -15.30 -18.95
N GLN A 159 25.59 -16.36 -18.68
CA GLN A 159 26.76 -16.71 -19.47
C GLN A 159 26.27 -16.99 -20.89
N SER A 160 26.47 -16.03 -21.79
CA SER A 160 26.26 -16.20 -23.21
C SER A 160 27.32 -17.19 -23.72
N SER A 161 27.02 -18.48 -23.67
CA SER A 161 27.75 -19.48 -24.43
C SER A 161 27.41 -19.27 -25.91
N THR A 162 28.20 -18.45 -26.59
CA THR A 162 28.24 -18.41 -28.05
C THR A 162 28.63 -19.81 -28.54
N PRO A 163 27.81 -20.52 -29.33
CA PRO A 163 28.27 -21.73 -29.98
C PRO A 163 29.29 -21.32 -31.05
N GLY A 164 30.55 -21.70 -30.82
CA GLY A 164 31.62 -21.56 -31.79
C GLY A 164 31.25 -22.30 -33.07
N ASN A 165 31.11 -21.53 -34.15
CA ASN A 165 30.84 -22.00 -35.50
C ASN A 165 32.03 -22.86 -35.96
N ALA A 166 31.83 -24.17 -36.05
CA ALA A 166 32.75 -25.07 -36.75
C ALA A 166 32.53 -24.90 -38.25
N ASN A 167 33.41 -24.17 -38.92
CA ASN A 167 33.72 -24.31 -40.34
C ASN A 167 34.89 -23.40 -40.74
N ALA A 168 36.08 -23.98 -40.86
CA ALA A 168 37.10 -23.71 -41.88
C ALA A 168 38.23 -24.72 -41.72
#